data_AF-A0A2A4YHQ9-F1
#
_entry.id   AF-A0A2A4YHQ9-F1
#
_cell.length_a   1.000
_cell.length_b   1.000
_cell.length_c   1.000
_cell.angle_alpha   90.00
_cell.angle_beta   90.00
_cell.angle_gamma   90.00
#
_symmetry.space_group_name_H-M   'P 1'
#
loop_
_entity.id
_entity.type
_entity.pdbx_description
1 polymer ?
#
loop_
_entity_poly.entity_id
_entity_poly.type
_entity_poly.pdbx_seq_one_letter_code
_entity_poly.pdbx_strand_id
1 'polypeptide(L)'
;MKKSLVSIIMPVKNTAQFLEQCLDSILNQTYSNWELLAVDDGSRDSSLSILKSYSEKDSRVKVFTNKGKGIIEALRLAYSKSSGELITRMDSDDIMIEDKLEVLSANLINKGKGNIAVGLVKYFSDNSLGEGFKKYESWLNDLITKGSCFDEIYKECVIPSPCWMVYRDDFEKCEALRPNRYPEDYDLTFRFYINGLKLIACNKILHHWRDYATRTSRTDDNYADNTFIAIKADYFISQEYDKTKHLVVWGAGGKGKALAQILIKQNIDFSWICDNPKKIGKHIYDKKMLAFSELEKIENTQSIVTVANPNAQEQIKKYFDKLNQQAMKDYYFFC
;
A
#
# COMPACT_ATOMS: atom_id res chain seq x y z
N MET A 1 -12.03 31.75 -4.55
CA MET A 1 -12.84 30.52 -4.38
C MET A 1 -12.62 29.98 -2.98
N LYS A 2 -13.65 29.45 -2.31
CA LYS A 2 -13.49 28.85 -0.98
C LYS A 2 -12.68 27.55 -1.13
N LYS A 3 -11.52 27.46 -0.46
CA LYS A 3 -10.68 26.24 -0.43
C LYS A 3 -11.53 25.06 0.11
N SER A 4 -11.47 23.89 -0.50
CA SER A 4 -12.20 22.69 -0.03
C SER A 4 -11.71 22.26 1.37
N LEU A 5 -12.59 21.75 2.22
CA LEU A 5 -12.16 21.25 3.53
C LEU A 5 -11.43 19.92 3.37
N VAL A 6 -10.22 19.81 3.92
CA VAL A 6 -9.46 18.56 4.00
C VAL A 6 -9.68 17.91 5.37
N SER A 7 -10.14 16.66 5.40
CA SER A 7 -10.15 15.86 6.62
C SER A 7 -8.93 14.94 6.67
N ILE A 8 -8.13 15.12 7.72
CA ILE A 8 -6.97 14.28 8.03
C ILE A 8 -7.42 13.26 9.08
N ILE A 9 -7.43 11.98 8.72
CA ILE A 9 -7.74 10.89 9.67
C ILE A 9 -6.44 10.33 10.23
N MET A 10 -6.32 10.23 11.55
CA MET A 10 -5.08 9.82 12.21
C MET A 10 -5.34 8.85 13.38
N PRO A 11 -4.99 7.57 13.24
CA PRO A 11 -4.99 6.64 14.36
C PRO A 11 -3.73 6.87 15.21
N VAL A 12 -3.86 6.77 16.54
CA VAL A 12 -2.77 7.03 17.49
C VAL A 12 -2.69 5.89 18.49
N LYS A 13 -1.51 5.28 18.63
CA LYS A 13 -1.29 4.22 19.63
C LYS A 13 0.16 4.20 20.11
N ASN A 14 0.37 4.62 21.35
CA ASN A 14 1.68 4.58 22.01
C ASN A 14 2.80 5.31 21.24
N THR A 15 2.51 6.49 20.67
CA THR A 15 3.50 7.26 19.89
C THR A 15 3.87 8.58 20.56
N ALA A 16 3.74 8.70 21.90
CA ALA A 16 3.96 9.95 22.62
C ALA A 16 5.31 10.58 22.31
N GLN A 17 6.35 9.77 22.12
CA GLN A 17 7.69 10.20 21.76
C GLN A 17 7.76 11.02 20.45
N PHE A 18 6.89 10.73 19.48
CA PHE A 18 6.92 11.33 18.14
C PHE A 18 5.74 12.26 17.87
N LEU A 19 4.69 12.17 18.71
CA LEU A 19 3.39 12.75 18.43
C LEU A 19 3.40 14.27 18.38
N GLU A 20 4.17 14.95 19.23
CA GLU A 20 4.28 16.43 19.19
C GLU A 20 4.85 16.89 17.84
N GLN A 21 5.94 16.27 17.38
CA GLN A 21 6.53 16.60 16.08
C GLN A 21 5.56 16.31 14.92
N CYS A 22 4.80 15.22 14.99
CA CYS A 22 3.76 14.90 14.03
C CYS A 22 2.67 16.00 14.00
N LEU A 23 2.12 16.37 15.16
CA LEU A 23 1.06 17.37 15.29
C LEU A 23 1.54 18.77 14.85
N ASP A 24 2.74 19.19 15.25
CA ASP A 24 3.32 20.45 14.82
C ASP A 24 3.47 20.51 13.29
N SER A 25 3.84 19.40 12.65
CA SER A 25 3.92 19.32 11.19
C SER A 25 2.58 19.49 10.46
N ILE A 26 1.48 19.09 11.11
CA ILE A 26 0.11 19.30 10.63
C ILE A 26 -0.33 20.76 10.85
N LEU A 27 -0.05 21.31 12.04
CA LEU A 27 -0.40 22.70 12.36
C LEU A 27 0.27 23.71 11.43
N ASN A 28 1.51 23.43 11.03
CA ASN A 28 2.32 24.27 10.16
C ASN A 28 2.00 24.11 8.66
N GLN A 29 0.95 23.37 8.28
CA GLN A 29 0.56 23.27 6.88
C GLN A 29 0.17 24.62 6.28
N THR A 30 0.73 24.93 5.10
CA THR A 30 0.40 26.15 4.33
C THR A 30 -1.06 26.21 3.88
N TYR A 31 -1.69 25.05 3.66
CA TYR A 31 -3.12 24.95 3.45
C TYR A 31 -3.84 25.09 4.80
N SER A 32 -4.74 26.07 4.96
CA SER A 32 -5.33 26.38 6.27
C SER A 32 -6.69 25.71 6.52
N ASN A 33 -7.43 25.33 5.48
CA ASN A 33 -8.80 24.80 5.61
C ASN A 33 -8.82 23.27 5.78
N TRP A 34 -8.34 22.79 6.92
CA TRP A 34 -8.35 21.38 7.27
C TRP A 34 -8.93 21.14 8.65
N GLU A 35 -9.30 19.89 8.92
CA GLU A 35 -9.58 19.36 10.24
C GLU A 35 -8.79 18.06 10.46
N LEU A 36 -8.32 17.85 11.69
CA LEU A 36 -7.64 16.63 12.11
C LEU A 36 -8.58 15.83 13.02
N LEU A 37 -8.84 14.58 12.64
CA LEU A 37 -9.62 13.62 13.42
C LEU A 37 -8.66 12.59 14.01
N ALA A 38 -8.07 12.93 15.16
CA ALA A 38 -7.12 12.08 15.87
C ALA A 38 -7.85 11.10 16.79
N VAL A 39 -7.57 9.80 16.65
CA VAL A 39 -8.23 8.75 17.42
C VAL A 39 -7.22 7.95 18.22
N ASP A 40 -7.29 8.06 19.54
CA ASP A 40 -6.49 7.25 20.45
C ASP A 40 -7.02 5.80 20.51
N ASP A 41 -6.22 4.83 20.07
CA ASP A 41 -6.50 3.39 20.08
C ASP A 41 -6.03 2.72 21.38
N GLY A 42 -6.38 3.33 22.51
CA GLY A 42 -6.08 2.81 23.84
C GLY A 42 -4.59 2.88 24.18
N SER A 43 -3.97 4.06 23.99
CA SER A 43 -2.58 4.27 24.37
C SER A 43 -2.37 4.11 25.88
N ARG A 44 -1.20 3.59 26.25
CA ARG A 44 -0.73 3.41 27.64
C ARG A 44 0.36 4.41 28.03
N ASP A 45 0.84 5.19 27.08
CA ASP A 45 1.76 6.31 27.30
C ASP A 45 0.99 7.65 27.37
N SER A 46 1.70 8.76 27.28
CA SER A 46 1.12 10.11 27.33
C SER A 46 0.45 10.57 26.03
N SER A 47 0.25 9.71 25.02
CA SER A 47 -0.30 10.10 23.72
C SER A 47 -1.66 10.81 23.84
N LEU A 48 -2.59 10.25 24.62
CA LEU A 48 -3.92 10.85 24.80
C LEU A 48 -3.87 12.23 25.46
N SER A 49 -2.97 12.43 26.44
CA SER A 49 -2.79 13.75 27.07
C SER A 49 -2.20 14.78 26.11
N ILE A 50 -1.25 14.37 25.26
CA ILE A 50 -0.67 15.23 24.22
C ILE A 50 -1.78 15.64 23.23
N LEU A 51 -2.57 14.69 22.72
CA LEU A 51 -3.69 14.99 21.83
C LEU A 51 -4.66 16.01 22.42
N LYS A 52 -5.07 15.84 23.68
CA LYS A 52 -5.99 16.76 24.37
C LYS A 52 -5.41 18.18 24.45
N SER A 53 -4.13 18.31 24.85
CA SER A 53 -3.42 19.60 24.89
C SER A 53 -3.43 20.31 23.54
N TYR A 54 -3.26 19.59 22.42
CA TYR A 54 -3.34 20.19 21.09
C TYR A 54 -4.77 20.58 20.69
N SER A 55 -5.78 19.78 21.06
CA SER A 55 -7.19 20.11 20.79
C SER A 55 -7.69 21.34 21.56
N GLU A 56 -7.10 21.63 22.73
CA GLU A 56 -7.38 22.84 23.51
C GLU A 56 -6.74 24.09 22.86
N LYS A 57 -5.62 23.91 22.15
CA LYS A 57 -4.88 24.99 21.48
C LYS A 57 -5.40 25.32 20.08
N ASP A 58 -5.86 24.33 19.33
CA ASP A 58 -6.36 24.51 17.97
C ASP A 58 -7.67 23.75 17.74
N SER A 59 -8.74 24.51 17.50
CA SER A 59 -10.10 23.98 17.27
C SER A 59 -10.24 23.06 16.04
N ARG A 60 -9.27 23.07 15.11
CA ARG A 60 -9.23 22.15 13.97
C ARG A 60 -8.82 20.73 14.38
N VAL A 61 -8.19 20.56 15.55
CA VAL A 61 -7.78 19.26 16.10
C VAL A 61 -8.90 18.70 16.97
N LYS A 62 -9.52 17.61 16.48
CA LYS A 62 -10.60 16.89 17.17
C LYS A 62 -10.09 15.54 17.62
N VAL A 63 -10.26 15.25 18.90
CA VAL A 63 -9.73 14.04 19.55
C VAL A 63 -10.86 13.12 19.96
N PHE A 64 -10.71 11.84 19.66
CA PHE A 64 -11.64 10.80 20.05
C PHE A 64 -10.89 9.61 20.65
N THR A 65 -11.61 8.78 21.41
CA THR A 65 -11.09 7.51 21.92
C THR A 65 -11.76 6.37 21.17
N ASN A 66 -10.96 5.44 20.66
CA ASN A 66 -11.47 4.25 20.02
C ASN A 66 -12.17 3.36 21.04
N LYS A 67 -13.43 2.99 20.76
CA LYS A 67 -14.15 1.98 21.56
C LYS A 67 -13.96 0.56 21.01
N GLY A 68 -13.54 0.44 19.75
CA GLY A 68 -13.15 -0.81 19.13
C GLY A 68 -11.70 -1.17 19.46
N LYS A 69 -11.08 -1.98 18.60
CA LYS A 69 -9.67 -2.37 18.74
C LYS A 69 -8.96 -2.26 17.40
N GLY A 70 -7.80 -1.62 17.41
CA GLY A 70 -6.88 -1.60 16.28
C GLY A 70 -7.14 -0.46 15.30
N ILE A 71 -6.19 -0.31 14.39
CA ILE A 71 -6.13 0.80 13.44
C ILE A 71 -7.36 0.93 12.55
N ILE A 72 -7.96 -0.18 12.11
CA ILE A 72 -9.14 -0.14 11.22
C ILE A 72 -10.33 0.53 11.92
N GLU A 73 -10.63 0.13 13.15
CA GLU A 73 -11.71 0.73 13.95
C GLU A 73 -11.42 2.20 14.29
N ALA A 74 -10.16 2.53 14.59
CA ALA A 74 -9.75 3.91 14.85
C ALA A 74 -9.93 4.80 13.61
N LEU A 75 -9.49 4.34 12.43
CA LEU A 75 -9.67 5.02 11.16
C LEU A 75 -11.16 5.17 10.80
N ARG A 76 -11.98 4.12 11.01
CA ARG A 76 -13.45 4.19 10.80
C ARG A 76 -14.08 5.26 11.67
N LEU A 77 -13.72 5.32 12.95
CA LEU A 77 -14.21 6.34 13.86
C LEU A 77 -13.79 7.73 13.37
N ALA A 78 -12.51 7.93 13.05
CA ALA A 78 -11.99 9.19 12.52
C ALA A 78 -12.78 9.64 11.28
N TYR A 79 -12.96 8.74 10.32
CA TYR A 79 -13.69 9.01 9.09
C TYR A 79 -15.18 9.30 9.34
N SER A 80 -15.85 8.59 10.26
CA SER A 80 -17.25 8.85 10.62
C SER A 80 -17.48 10.24 11.24
N LYS A 81 -16.43 10.86 11.79
CA LYS A 81 -16.46 12.21 12.37
C LYS A 81 -15.95 13.30 11.42
N SER A 82 -15.47 12.91 10.25
CA SER A 82 -14.93 13.82 9.24
C SER A 82 -16.04 14.49 8.43
N SER A 83 -15.79 15.71 7.97
CA SER A 83 -16.72 16.54 7.19
C SER A 83 -16.11 17.13 5.91
N GLY A 84 -14.82 16.91 5.69
CA GLY A 84 -14.07 17.39 4.54
C GLY A 84 -14.52 16.75 3.24
N GLU A 85 -14.44 17.55 2.17
CA GLU A 85 -14.66 17.09 0.79
C GLU A 85 -13.47 16.25 0.30
N LEU A 86 -12.28 16.54 0.82
CA LEU A 86 -11.04 15.82 0.52
C LEU A 86 -10.62 15.01 1.75
N ILE A 87 -10.20 13.77 1.56
CA ILE A 87 -9.78 12.84 2.61
C ILE A 87 -8.31 12.50 2.43
N THR A 88 -7.56 12.52 3.53
CA THR A 88 -6.18 12.04 3.61
C THR A 88 -5.92 11.38 4.97
N ARG A 89 -4.89 10.54 5.04
CA ARG A 89 -4.45 9.86 6.27
C ARG A 89 -3.15 10.47 6.79
N MET A 90 -2.95 10.41 8.11
CA MET A 90 -1.66 10.64 8.76
C MET A 90 -1.38 9.49 9.73
N ASP A 91 -0.11 9.12 9.87
CA ASP A 91 0.37 8.21 10.93
C ASP A 91 1.05 9.03 12.03
N SER A 92 0.80 8.66 13.29
CA SER A 92 1.07 9.50 14.46
C SER A 92 2.54 9.59 14.88
N ASP A 93 3.42 8.95 14.12
CA ASP A 93 4.88 8.92 14.27
C ASP A 93 5.64 9.55 13.10
N ASP A 94 4.94 9.94 12.04
CA ASP A 94 5.50 10.53 10.83
C ASP A 94 5.52 12.07 10.85
N ILE A 95 6.10 12.68 9.81
CA ILE A 95 6.15 14.13 9.63
C ILE A 95 5.58 14.52 8.27
N MET A 96 4.65 15.48 8.28
CA MET A 96 4.10 16.10 7.10
C MET A 96 5.02 17.24 6.60
N ILE A 97 5.34 17.29 5.30
CA ILE A 97 6.04 18.46 4.74
C ILE A 97 5.06 19.64 4.63
N GLU A 98 5.53 20.86 4.88
CA GLU A 98 4.75 22.10 5.05
C GLU A 98 3.74 22.41 3.91
N ASP A 99 4.05 21.99 2.68
CA ASP A 99 3.20 22.21 1.50
C ASP A 99 2.41 20.96 1.05
N LYS A 100 2.41 19.86 1.80
CA LYS A 100 1.73 18.61 1.42
C LYS A 100 0.25 18.84 1.11
N LEU A 101 -0.51 19.43 2.03
CA LEU A 101 -1.95 19.61 1.82
C LEU A 101 -2.25 20.54 0.65
N GLU A 102 -1.45 21.58 0.44
CA GLU A 102 -1.60 22.51 -0.69
C GLU A 102 -1.32 21.79 -2.01
N VAL A 103 -0.24 21.02 -2.10
CA VAL A 103 0.13 20.29 -3.32
C VAL A 103 -0.89 19.20 -3.65
N LEU A 104 -1.28 18.38 -2.67
CA LEU A 104 -2.22 17.28 -2.91
C LEU A 104 -3.62 17.81 -3.29
N SER A 105 -4.10 18.84 -2.60
CA SER A 105 -5.41 19.43 -2.91
C SER A 105 -5.42 20.13 -4.27
N ALA A 106 -4.37 20.90 -4.61
CA ALA A 106 -4.25 21.53 -5.91
C ALA A 106 -4.22 20.51 -7.05
N ASN A 107 -3.50 19.40 -6.87
CA ASN A 107 -3.46 18.30 -7.84
C ASN A 107 -4.86 17.70 -8.07
N LEU A 108 -5.60 17.39 -6.99
CA LEU A 108 -6.97 16.88 -7.11
C LEU A 108 -7.93 17.89 -7.73
N ILE A 109 -7.88 19.14 -7.32
CA ILE A 109 -8.76 20.19 -7.86
C ILE A 109 -8.53 20.37 -9.36
N ASN A 110 -7.28 20.31 -9.82
CA ASN A 110 -6.93 20.43 -11.23
C ASN A 110 -7.34 19.21 -12.07
N LYS A 111 -7.34 18.00 -11.50
CA LYS A 111 -7.65 16.76 -12.22
C LYS A 111 -9.09 16.28 -12.06
N GLY A 112 -9.77 16.68 -10.99
CA GLY A 112 -11.12 16.28 -10.63
C GLY A 112 -11.20 14.90 -9.99
N LYS A 113 -12.45 14.47 -9.71
CA LYS A 113 -12.80 13.14 -9.18
C LYS A 113 -12.31 12.00 -10.09
N GLY A 114 -12.21 10.80 -9.54
CA GLY A 114 -11.62 9.63 -10.18
C GLY A 114 -10.08 9.62 -10.15
N ASN A 115 -9.47 10.50 -9.36
CA ASN A 115 -8.01 10.59 -9.22
C ASN A 115 -7.57 10.52 -7.76
N ILE A 116 -6.30 10.14 -7.57
CA ILE A 116 -5.60 10.08 -6.28
C ILE A 116 -4.39 10.98 -6.38
N ALA A 117 -4.35 12.05 -5.59
CA ALA A 117 -3.11 12.81 -5.45
C ALA A 117 -2.18 12.06 -4.50
N VAL A 118 -0.93 11.90 -4.91
CA VAL A 118 0.14 11.33 -4.10
C VAL A 118 1.36 12.25 -4.11
N GLY A 119 2.30 11.98 -3.22
CA GLY A 119 3.58 12.69 -3.15
C GLY A 119 4.72 11.71 -2.93
N LEU A 120 5.94 12.15 -3.27
CA LEU A 120 7.14 11.40 -2.94
C LEU A 120 7.32 11.36 -1.42
N VAL A 121 8.01 10.33 -0.97
CA VAL A 121 8.24 10.06 0.45
C VAL A 121 9.73 9.92 0.73
N LYS A 122 10.12 10.12 1.99
CA LYS A 122 11.51 9.93 2.43
C LYS A 122 11.55 9.28 3.81
N TYR A 123 12.27 8.17 3.95
CA TYR A 123 12.53 7.57 5.23
C TYR A 123 13.51 8.38 6.05
N PHE A 124 13.28 8.37 7.36
CA PHE A 124 14.23 8.84 8.36
C PHE A 124 14.14 7.98 9.61
N SER A 125 15.22 7.95 10.39
CA SER A 125 15.30 7.20 11.63
C SER A 125 16.39 7.81 12.49
N ASP A 126 16.26 7.68 13.82
CA ASP A 126 17.35 7.97 14.76
C ASP A 126 18.46 6.90 14.68
N ASN A 127 18.16 5.75 14.09
CA ASN A 127 19.09 4.65 13.85
C ASN A 127 19.44 4.52 12.36
N SER A 128 20.32 3.57 12.03
CA SER A 128 20.64 3.28 10.63
C SER A 128 19.45 2.66 9.90
N LEU A 129 19.10 3.24 8.75
CA LEU A 129 18.10 2.68 7.85
C LEU A 129 18.70 1.51 7.05
N GLY A 130 17.99 0.38 7.05
CA GLY A 130 18.34 -0.76 6.22
C GLY A 130 18.19 -0.46 4.72
N GLU A 131 19.06 -1.07 3.90
CA GLU A 131 19.07 -0.87 2.44
C GLU A 131 17.74 -1.22 1.74
N GLY A 132 16.96 -2.14 2.32
CA GLY A 132 15.62 -2.46 1.81
C GLY A 132 14.67 -1.26 1.80
N PHE A 133 14.70 -0.41 2.84
CA PHE A 133 13.85 0.77 2.92
C PHE A 133 14.24 1.82 1.88
N LYS A 134 15.54 2.04 1.68
CA LYS A 134 16.05 2.96 0.65
C LYS A 134 15.65 2.50 -0.76
N LYS A 135 15.74 1.19 -1.02
CA LYS A 135 15.30 0.61 -2.30
C LYS A 135 13.80 0.75 -2.50
N TYR A 136 12.99 0.48 -1.48
CA TYR A 136 11.54 0.66 -1.55
C TYR A 136 11.15 2.12 -1.77
N GLU A 137 11.75 3.06 -1.05
CA GLU A 137 11.58 4.50 -1.26
C GLU A 137 11.91 4.90 -2.69
N SER A 138 13.08 4.51 -3.20
CA SER A 138 13.51 4.88 -4.56
C SER A 138 12.57 4.29 -5.61
N TRP A 139 12.15 3.03 -5.45
CA TRP A 139 11.22 2.36 -6.36
C TRP A 139 9.84 3.03 -6.36
N LEU A 140 9.27 3.28 -5.17
CA LEU A 140 7.96 3.91 -5.05
C LEU A 140 7.96 5.34 -5.59
N ASN A 141 9.00 6.12 -5.28
CA ASN A 141 9.16 7.48 -5.77
C ASN A 141 9.31 7.54 -7.30
N ASP A 142 9.99 6.58 -7.91
CA ASP A 142 10.09 6.47 -9.37
C ASP A 142 8.72 6.19 -10.00
N LEU A 143 7.93 5.27 -9.43
CA LEU A 143 6.56 5.00 -9.88
C LEU A 143 5.64 6.22 -9.76
N ILE A 144 5.73 6.96 -8.65
CA ILE A 144 4.93 8.17 -8.42
C ILE A 144 5.34 9.27 -9.41
N THR A 145 6.64 9.44 -9.66
CA THR A 145 7.14 10.44 -10.62
C THR A 145 6.63 10.16 -12.04
N LYS A 146 6.53 8.87 -12.41
CA LYS A 146 6.05 8.41 -13.72
C LYS A 146 4.52 8.35 -13.81
N GLY A 147 3.81 8.34 -12.68
CA GLY A 147 2.37 8.08 -12.64
C GLY A 147 1.99 6.63 -12.98
N SER A 148 2.93 5.69 -12.85
CA SER A 148 2.81 4.29 -13.28
C SER A 148 2.63 3.32 -12.10
N CYS A 149 2.13 3.81 -10.97
CA CYS A 149 2.07 3.04 -9.72
C CYS A 149 1.29 1.72 -9.89
N PHE A 150 0.15 1.72 -10.57
CA PHE A 150 -0.64 0.50 -10.74
C PHE A 150 -0.04 -0.54 -11.69
N ASP A 151 0.99 -0.19 -12.47
CA ASP A 151 1.69 -1.15 -13.33
C ASP A 151 2.45 -2.21 -12.52
N GLU A 152 2.75 -1.91 -11.25
CA GLU A 152 3.45 -2.81 -10.34
C GLU A 152 2.64 -3.12 -9.06
N ILE A 153 1.30 -3.00 -9.10
CA ILE A 153 0.40 -3.15 -7.94
C ILE A 153 0.54 -4.50 -7.20
N TYR A 154 0.93 -5.56 -7.90
CA TYR A 154 1.14 -6.87 -7.31
C TYR A 154 2.54 -7.07 -6.70
N LYS A 155 3.51 -6.18 -6.96
CA LYS A 155 4.87 -6.34 -6.45
C LYS A 155 4.99 -5.97 -4.98
N GLU A 156 4.63 -4.72 -4.67
CA GLU A 156 4.59 -4.17 -3.33
C GLU A 156 3.49 -3.09 -3.23
N CYS A 157 3.26 -2.46 -2.07
CA CYS A 157 2.28 -1.37 -1.98
C CYS A 157 2.72 -0.19 -2.86
N VAL A 158 1.88 0.21 -3.81
CA VAL A 158 2.21 1.25 -4.80
C VAL A 158 1.65 2.64 -4.45
N ILE A 159 0.98 2.76 -3.30
CA ILE A 159 0.53 4.04 -2.75
C ILE A 159 1.15 4.20 -1.37
N PRO A 160 1.83 5.33 -1.09
CA PRO A 160 2.36 5.59 0.23
C PRO A 160 1.20 5.83 1.22
N SER A 161 1.04 4.93 2.20
CA SER A 161 -0.12 4.84 3.10
C SER A 161 -0.57 6.14 3.79
N PRO A 162 0.32 7.05 4.24
CA PRO A 162 -0.09 8.37 4.73
C PRO A 162 0.09 9.50 3.70
N CYS A 163 0.59 9.25 2.48
CA CYS A 163 0.87 10.30 1.49
C CYS A 163 -0.03 10.20 0.24
N TRP A 164 -1.34 10.11 0.47
CA TRP A 164 -2.37 10.22 -0.57
C TRP A 164 -3.49 11.17 -0.15
N MET A 165 -4.22 11.69 -1.13
CA MET A 165 -5.48 12.40 -0.94
C MET A 165 -6.45 12.01 -2.04
N VAL A 166 -7.74 11.89 -1.70
CA VAL A 166 -8.82 11.64 -2.66
C VAL A 166 -10.05 12.50 -2.32
N TYR A 167 -10.97 12.64 -3.27
CA TYR A 167 -12.31 13.13 -2.95
C TYR A 167 -13.06 12.11 -2.07
N ARG A 168 -13.90 12.60 -1.16
CA ARG A 168 -14.78 11.77 -0.33
C ARG A 168 -15.60 10.81 -1.17
N ASP A 169 -16.22 11.27 -2.26
CA ASP A 169 -17.05 10.44 -3.14
C ASP A 169 -16.25 9.27 -3.75
N ASP A 170 -14.99 9.52 -4.16
CA ASP A 170 -14.11 8.47 -4.69
C ASP A 170 -13.70 7.49 -3.58
N PHE A 171 -13.44 8.00 -2.37
CA PHE A 171 -13.17 7.16 -1.20
C PHE A 171 -14.36 6.25 -0.87
N GLU A 172 -15.57 6.79 -0.88
CA GLU A 172 -16.82 6.05 -0.62
C GLU A 172 -17.14 5.04 -1.72
N LYS A 173 -16.91 5.40 -3.00
CA LYS A 173 -17.00 4.48 -4.14
C LYS A 173 -16.10 3.26 -3.93
N CYS A 174 -14.93 3.48 -3.35
CA CYS A 174 -13.98 2.43 -3.02
C CYS A 174 -14.27 1.77 -1.67
N GLU A 175 -15.46 1.93 -1.09
CA GLU A 175 -15.87 1.39 0.23
C GLU A 175 -15.14 1.99 1.44
N ALA A 176 -14.39 3.08 1.26
CA ALA A 176 -13.69 3.82 2.30
C ALA A 176 -12.89 2.89 3.24
N LEU A 177 -13.32 2.78 4.50
CA LEU A 177 -12.70 1.94 5.53
C LEU A 177 -13.63 0.81 5.98
N ARG A 178 -14.69 0.48 5.22
CA ARG A 178 -15.68 -0.56 5.59
C ARG A 178 -15.10 -1.98 5.68
N PRO A 179 -14.16 -2.41 4.81
CA PRO A 179 -13.59 -3.77 4.89
C PRO A 179 -12.78 -3.98 6.17
N ASN A 180 -12.91 -5.15 6.80
CA ASN A 180 -12.13 -5.55 7.97
C ASN A 180 -10.97 -6.46 7.56
N ARG A 181 -10.01 -5.90 6.83
CA ARG A 181 -8.90 -6.65 6.24
C ARG A 181 -7.58 -5.95 6.49
N TYR A 182 -6.58 -6.74 6.86
CA TYR A 182 -5.19 -6.31 7.01
C TYR A 182 -4.30 -6.81 5.86
N PRO A 183 -3.26 -6.05 5.49
CA PRO A 183 -3.04 -4.65 5.84
C PRO A 183 -4.08 -3.75 5.16
N GLU A 184 -4.64 -2.82 5.91
CA GLU A 184 -5.82 -2.04 5.51
C GLU A 184 -5.53 -1.03 4.38
N ASP A 185 -4.30 -0.54 4.32
CA ASP A 185 -3.81 0.38 3.30
C ASP A 185 -3.50 -0.32 1.96
N TYR A 186 -2.98 -1.53 2.04
CA TYR A 186 -2.77 -2.42 0.89
C TYR A 186 -4.10 -2.79 0.24
N ASP A 187 -5.08 -3.17 1.07
CA ASP A 187 -6.44 -3.44 0.62
C ASP A 187 -7.09 -2.21 -0.01
N LEU A 188 -6.94 -1.03 0.60
CA LEU A 188 -7.43 0.22 0.03
C LEU A 188 -6.79 0.54 -1.33
N THR A 189 -5.48 0.28 -1.49
CA THR A 189 -4.76 0.48 -2.74
C THR A 189 -5.33 -0.37 -3.88
N PHE A 190 -5.61 -1.65 -3.61
CA PHE A 190 -6.31 -2.50 -4.58
C PHE A 190 -7.73 -2.01 -4.86
N ARG A 191 -8.47 -1.57 -3.84
CA ARG A 191 -9.83 -1.02 -4.05
C ARG A 191 -9.84 0.23 -4.92
N PHE A 192 -8.85 1.10 -4.76
CA PHE A 192 -8.64 2.23 -5.66
C PHE A 192 -8.39 1.78 -7.10
N TYR A 193 -7.53 0.79 -7.31
CA TYR A 193 -7.21 0.24 -8.62
C TYR A 193 -8.44 -0.36 -9.33
N ILE A 194 -9.17 -1.27 -8.68
CA ILE A 194 -10.32 -1.96 -9.30
C ILE A 194 -11.49 -1.01 -9.58
N ASN A 195 -11.59 0.11 -8.84
CA ASN A 195 -12.59 1.15 -9.09
C ASN A 195 -12.17 2.17 -10.14
N GLY A 196 -11.01 1.96 -10.79
CA GLY A 196 -10.52 2.72 -11.92
C GLY A 196 -10.05 4.13 -11.57
N LEU A 197 -9.65 4.38 -10.32
CA LEU A 197 -9.01 5.65 -9.96
C LEU A 197 -7.65 5.75 -10.65
N LYS A 198 -7.18 6.97 -10.88
CA LYS A 198 -5.88 7.24 -11.51
C LYS A 198 -4.97 8.01 -10.57
N LEU A 199 -3.70 7.62 -10.47
CA LEU A 199 -2.74 8.39 -9.70
C LEU A 199 -2.32 9.65 -10.47
N ILE A 200 -2.19 10.74 -9.74
CA ILE A 200 -1.61 11.98 -10.24
C ILE A 200 -0.12 11.94 -9.95
N ALA A 201 0.69 11.97 -11.01
CA ALA A 201 2.15 12.02 -10.89
C ALA A 201 2.59 13.26 -10.08
N CYS A 202 3.64 13.08 -9.28
CA CYS A 202 4.18 14.12 -8.42
C CYS A 202 5.70 13.94 -8.29
N ASN A 203 6.44 15.06 -8.28
CA ASN A 203 7.90 15.07 -8.14
C ASN A 203 8.37 15.77 -6.85
N LYS A 204 7.46 16.02 -5.91
CA LYS A 204 7.76 16.65 -4.62
C LYS A 204 7.75 15.62 -3.50
N ILE A 205 8.75 15.69 -2.62
CA ILE A 205 8.72 15.00 -1.33
C ILE A 205 7.72 15.72 -0.44
N LEU A 206 6.65 15.04 -0.05
CA LEU A 206 5.57 15.61 0.74
C LEU A 206 5.41 14.95 2.12
N HIS A 207 6.13 13.87 2.38
CA HIS A 207 5.96 13.10 3.60
C HIS A 207 7.26 12.43 4.03
N HIS A 208 7.54 12.45 5.33
CA HIS A 208 8.67 11.75 5.91
C HIS A 208 8.19 10.57 6.75
N TRP A 209 8.70 9.38 6.44
CA TRP A 209 8.39 8.13 7.12
C TRP A 209 9.39 7.81 8.21
N ARG A 210 8.92 7.69 9.45
CA ARG A 210 9.80 7.31 10.55
C ARG A 210 9.97 5.79 10.60
N ASP A 211 11.21 5.34 10.74
CA ASP A 211 11.51 3.96 11.11
C ASP A 211 12.09 3.89 12.53
N TYR A 212 11.56 2.97 13.32
CA TYR A 212 12.02 2.64 14.67
C TYR A 212 11.55 1.23 15.03
N ALA A 213 12.20 0.59 16.00
CA ALA A 213 12.05 -0.85 16.25
C ALA A 213 10.65 -1.25 16.73
N THR A 214 9.96 -0.39 17.49
CA THR A 214 8.70 -0.71 18.17
C THR A 214 7.44 -0.27 17.41
N ARG A 215 7.56 0.24 16.18
CA ARG A 215 6.40 0.67 15.38
C ARG A 215 5.45 -0.51 15.13
N THR A 216 4.15 -0.22 15.02
CA THR A 216 3.09 -1.24 14.90
C THR A 216 3.34 -2.23 13.76
N SER A 217 3.76 -1.77 12.59
CA SER A 217 4.04 -2.65 11.43
C SER A 217 5.20 -3.62 11.61
N ARG A 218 5.99 -3.50 12.69
CA ARG A 218 7.06 -4.43 13.06
C ARG A 218 6.67 -5.38 14.19
N THR A 219 5.68 -5.02 15.00
CA THR A 219 5.39 -5.68 16.29
C THR A 219 4.01 -6.31 16.36
N ASP A 220 3.09 -5.91 15.48
CA ASP A 220 1.72 -6.45 15.44
C ASP A 220 1.63 -7.62 14.46
N ASP A 221 1.04 -8.73 14.92
CA ASP A 221 0.91 -9.98 14.17
C ASP A 221 0.14 -9.82 12.85
N ASN A 222 -0.73 -8.80 12.73
CA ASN A 222 -1.46 -8.52 11.50
C ASN A 222 -0.53 -8.13 10.33
N TYR A 223 0.72 -7.73 10.62
CA TYR A 223 1.73 -7.34 9.61
C TYR A 223 2.93 -8.30 9.57
N ALA A 224 2.85 -9.45 10.27
CA ALA A 224 3.97 -10.39 10.38
C ALA A 224 4.36 -11.01 9.03
N ASP A 225 3.39 -11.30 8.16
CA ASP A 225 3.67 -11.68 6.77
C ASP A 225 3.88 -10.45 5.89
N ASN A 226 5.12 -9.99 5.83
CA ASN A 226 5.52 -8.85 5.00
C ASN A 226 5.57 -9.15 3.49
N THR A 227 5.21 -10.36 3.04
CA THR A 227 5.14 -10.67 1.61
C THR A 227 3.79 -10.32 1.00
N PHE A 228 2.75 -10.27 1.85
CA PHE A 228 1.37 -9.97 1.51
C PHE A 228 0.83 -10.81 0.34
N ILE A 229 1.31 -12.06 0.22
CA ILE A 229 0.94 -12.95 -0.90
C ILE A 229 -0.54 -13.28 -0.87
N ALA A 230 -1.14 -13.45 0.32
CA ALA A 230 -2.56 -13.76 0.44
C ALA A 230 -3.45 -12.68 -0.19
N ILE A 231 -3.22 -11.39 0.14
CA ILE A 231 -4.03 -10.30 -0.40
C ILE A 231 -3.81 -10.11 -1.90
N LYS A 232 -2.57 -10.22 -2.38
CA LYS A 232 -2.24 -10.18 -3.81
C LYS A 232 -2.94 -11.31 -4.57
N ALA A 233 -2.91 -12.52 -4.04
CA ALA A 233 -3.55 -13.68 -4.65
C ALA A 233 -5.08 -13.51 -4.72
N ASP A 234 -5.72 -13.07 -3.64
CA ASP A 234 -7.18 -12.85 -3.62
C ASP A 234 -7.63 -11.80 -4.65
N TYR A 235 -6.89 -10.68 -4.78
CA TYR A 235 -7.20 -9.67 -5.80
C TYR A 235 -6.91 -10.18 -7.22
N PHE A 236 -5.77 -10.84 -7.44
CA PHE A 236 -5.48 -11.44 -8.74
C PHE A 236 -6.56 -12.44 -9.16
N ILE A 237 -6.94 -13.36 -8.28
CA ILE A 237 -7.93 -14.41 -8.56
C ILE A 237 -9.31 -13.82 -8.85
N SER A 238 -9.68 -12.74 -8.17
CA SER A 238 -11.01 -12.12 -8.34
C SER A 238 -11.09 -11.14 -9.51
N GLN A 239 -9.97 -10.51 -9.91
CA GLN A 239 -9.97 -9.41 -10.89
C GLN A 239 -9.25 -9.73 -12.19
N GLU A 240 -8.15 -10.49 -12.11
CA GLU A 240 -7.22 -10.69 -13.24
C GLU A 240 -7.30 -12.10 -13.81
N TYR A 241 -7.61 -13.09 -12.97
CA TYR A 241 -7.51 -14.49 -13.34
C TYR A 241 -8.49 -14.86 -14.45
N ASP A 242 -7.93 -15.16 -15.61
CA ASP A 242 -8.68 -15.59 -16.78
C ASP A 242 -8.75 -17.12 -16.80
N LYS A 243 -9.93 -17.66 -16.51
CA LYS A 243 -10.18 -19.12 -16.50
C LYS A 243 -10.01 -19.78 -17.87
N THR A 244 -9.95 -19.01 -18.95
CA THR A 244 -9.68 -19.53 -20.31
C THR A 244 -8.19 -19.72 -20.57
N LYS A 245 -7.33 -19.13 -19.74
CA LYS A 245 -5.87 -19.23 -19.83
C LYS A 245 -5.31 -20.30 -18.91
N HIS A 246 -4.17 -20.87 -19.30
CA HIS A 246 -3.42 -21.79 -18.46
C HIS A 246 -2.59 -21.00 -17.43
N LEU A 247 -2.88 -21.17 -16.14
CA LEU A 247 -2.15 -20.49 -15.09
C LEU A 247 -0.77 -21.10 -14.90
N VAL A 248 0.26 -20.25 -14.82
CA VAL A 248 1.64 -20.65 -14.56
C VAL A 248 2.17 -19.91 -13.35
N VAL A 249 2.75 -20.64 -12.40
CA VAL A 249 3.51 -20.04 -11.28
C VAL A 249 5.00 -20.16 -11.60
N TRP A 250 5.71 -19.04 -11.68
CA TRP A 250 7.16 -19.00 -11.85
C TRP A 250 7.83 -18.66 -10.51
N GLY A 251 8.50 -19.64 -9.91
CA GLY A 251 9.37 -19.46 -8.75
C GLY A 251 9.17 -20.54 -7.68
N ALA A 252 10.29 -21.09 -7.18
CA ALA A 252 10.31 -22.17 -6.19
C ALA A 252 10.60 -21.70 -4.74
N GLY A 253 10.64 -20.38 -4.52
CA GLY A 253 10.92 -19.75 -3.23
C GLY A 253 9.72 -19.78 -2.27
N GLY A 254 9.86 -19.12 -1.11
CA GLY A 254 8.79 -19.04 -0.09
C GLY A 254 7.49 -18.44 -0.65
N LYS A 255 7.58 -17.32 -1.36
CA LYS A 255 6.44 -16.65 -2.02
C LYS A 255 5.71 -17.58 -3.02
N GLY A 256 6.47 -18.28 -3.87
CA GLY A 256 5.91 -19.24 -4.83
C GLY A 256 5.22 -20.43 -4.18
N LYS A 257 5.77 -20.96 -3.09
CA LYS A 257 5.13 -22.03 -2.31
C LYS A 257 3.84 -21.56 -1.63
N ALA A 258 3.86 -20.38 -1.02
CA ALA A 258 2.67 -19.81 -0.38
C ALA A 258 1.54 -19.60 -1.40
N LEU A 259 1.86 -19.04 -2.58
CA LEU A 259 0.90 -18.90 -3.67
C LEU A 259 0.37 -20.26 -4.16
N ALA A 260 1.25 -21.24 -4.37
CA ALA A 260 0.85 -22.59 -4.78
C ALA A 260 -0.15 -23.21 -3.79
N GLN A 261 0.07 -23.07 -2.48
CA GLN A 261 -0.86 -23.56 -1.46
C GLN A 261 -2.23 -22.86 -1.54
N ILE A 262 -2.27 -21.55 -1.80
CA ILE A 262 -3.52 -20.81 -1.98
C ILE A 262 -4.29 -21.35 -3.20
N LEU A 263 -3.60 -21.50 -4.34
CA LEU A 263 -4.21 -22.01 -5.57
C LEU A 263 -4.75 -23.44 -5.40
N ILE A 264 -3.97 -24.33 -4.78
CA ILE A 264 -4.39 -25.71 -4.47
C ILE A 264 -5.64 -25.71 -3.58
N LYS A 265 -5.65 -24.91 -2.51
CA LYS A 265 -6.80 -24.81 -1.60
C LYS A 265 -8.08 -24.33 -2.30
N GLN A 266 -7.93 -23.48 -3.33
CA GLN A 266 -9.05 -22.98 -4.13
C GLN A 266 -9.40 -23.87 -5.34
N ASN A 267 -8.75 -25.04 -5.48
CA ASN A 267 -8.88 -25.94 -6.63
C ASN A 267 -8.59 -25.26 -7.98
N ILE A 268 -7.65 -24.32 -8.01
CA ILE A 268 -7.18 -23.68 -9.24
C ILE A 268 -5.99 -24.48 -9.77
N ASP A 269 -6.12 -25.01 -10.98
CA ASP A 269 -5.04 -25.73 -11.63
C ASP A 269 -3.95 -24.78 -12.14
N PHE A 270 -2.70 -25.22 -12.09
CA PHE A 270 -1.55 -24.46 -12.58
C PHE A 270 -0.36 -25.36 -12.92
N SER A 271 0.46 -24.87 -13.84
CA SER A 271 1.83 -25.36 -14.07
C SER A 271 2.81 -24.62 -13.17
N TRP A 272 3.77 -25.34 -12.59
CA TRP A 272 4.78 -24.73 -11.71
C TRP A 272 6.17 -24.82 -12.34
N ILE A 273 6.78 -23.67 -12.64
CA ILE A 273 8.08 -23.58 -13.31
C ILE A 273 9.12 -22.88 -12.44
N CYS A 274 10.39 -23.22 -12.64
CA CYS A 274 11.52 -22.50 -12.03
C CYS A 274 12.81 -22.62 -12.85
N ASP A 275 13.79 -21.81 -12.47
CA ASP A 275 15.16 -21.77 -12.97
C ASP A 275 16.15 -22.54 -12.07
N ASN A 276 15.68 -23.10 -10.94
CA ASN A 276 16.53 -23.78 -9.97
C ASN A 276 16.72 -25.27 -10.33
N PRO A 277 17.90 -25.70 -10.81
CA PRO A 277 18.13 -27.09 -11.24
C PRO A 277 17.97 -28.10 -10.10
N LYS A 278 18.14 -27.69 -8.84
CA LYS A 278 17.92 -28.56 -7.67
C LYS A 278 16.44 -28.79 -7.37
N LYS A 279 15.53 -28.03 -7.98
CA LYS A 279 14.08 -28.11 -7.79
C LYS A 279 13.37 -28.70 -9.01
N ILE A 280 13.89 -28.49 -10.22
CA ILE A 280 13.36 -29.07 -11.45
C ILE A 280 13.23 -30.60 -11.31
N GLY A 281 12.07 -31.13 -11.70
CA GLY A 281 11.71 -32.55 -11.63
C GLY A 281 11.17 -33.02 -10.28
N LYS A 282 11.35 -32.24 -9.20
CA LYS A 282 10.82 -32.60 -7.87
C LYS A 282 9.33 -32.28 -7.76
N HIS A 283 8.64 -33.04 -6.92
CA HIS A 283 7.25 -32.77 -6.57
C HIS A 283 7.20 -31.98 -5.26
N ILE A 284 6.40 -30.92 -5.26
CA ILE A 284 6.10 -30.11 -4.08
C ILE A 284 4.58 -29.93 -4.07
N TYR A 285 3.92 -30.28 -2.97
CA TYR A 285 2.45 -30.28 -2.88
C TYR A 285 1.80 -31.06 -4.05
N ASP A 286 2.36 -32.23 -4.38
CA ASP A 286 1.95 -33.10 -5.49
C ASP A 286 2.00 -32.47 -6.89
N LYS A 287 2.60 -31.28 -7.02
CA LYS A 287 2.87 -30.61 -8.30
C LYS A 287 4.34 -30.78 -8.68
N LYS A 288 4.58 -31.26 -9.90
CA LYS A 288 5.93 -31.37 -10.46
C LYS A 288 6.44 -29.98 -10.82
N MET A 289 7.62 -29.63 -10.33
CA MET A 289 8.32 -28.41 -10.71
C MET A 289 9.02 -28.62 -12.06
N LEU A 290 8.67 -27.81 -13.04
CA LEU A 290 9.20 -27.86 -14.41
C LEU A 290 10.33 -26.84 -14.59
N ALA A 291 11.13 -27.02 -15.65
CA ALA A 291 12.07 -26.00 -16.10
C ALA A 291 11.30 -24.81 -16.67
N PHE A 292 11.82 -23.59 -16.51
CA PHE A 292 11.17 -22.39 -17.06
C PHE A 292 10.97 -22.43 -18.58
N SER A 293 11.86 -23.13 -19.30
CA SER A 293 11.76 -23.35 -20.75
C SER A 293 10.51 -24.12 -21.17
N GLU A 294 9.84 -24.83 -20.25
CA GLU A 294 8.57 -25.50 -20.57
C GLU A 294 7.45 -24.49 -20.85
N LEU A 295 7.61 -23.21 -20.45
CA LEU A 295 6.61 -22.18 -20.74
C LEU A 295 6.34 -22.02 -22.25
N GLU A 296 7.37 -22.17 -23.09
CA GLU A 296 7.26 -22.11 -24.56
C GLU A 296 6.33 -23.17 -25.16
N LYS A 297 6.08 -24.25 -24.42
CA LYS A 297 5.24 -25.37 -24.87
C LYS A 297 3.80 -25.25 -24.39
N ILE A 298 3.50 -24.27 -23.54
CA ILE A 298 2.17 -24.07 -22.99
C ILE A 298 1.52 -22.93 -23.77
N GLU A 299 0.45 -23.24 -24.51
CA GLU A 299 -0.32 -22.24 -25.23
C GLU A 299 -1.23 -21.45 -24.27
N ASN A 300 -1.52 -20.20 -24.64
CA ASN A 300 -2.49 -19.34 -23.95
C ASN A 300 -2.29 -19.22 -22.42
N THR A 301 -1.10 -18.78 -22.00
CA THR A 301 -0.75 -18.71 -20.57
C THR A 301 -1.09 -17.39 -19.90
N GLN A 302 -1.30 -17.47 -18.58
CA GLN A 302 -1.24 -16.34 -17.66
C GLN A 302 -0.25 -16.69 -16.55
N SER A 303 0.77 -15.88 -16.34
CA SER A 303 1.90 -16.22 -15.45
C SER A 303 1.95 -15.33 -14.22
N ILE A 304 2.15 -15.92 -13.03
CA ILE A 304 2.49 -15.21 -11.80
C ILE A 304 3.96 -15.47 -11.46
N VAL A 305 4.75 -14.41 -11.39
CA VAL A 305 6.19 -14.47 -11.09
C VAL A 305 6.42 -14.11 -9.62
N THR A 306 7.09 -15.01 -8.88
CA THR A 306 7.39 -14.85 -7.45
C THR A 306 8.90 -14.76 -7.16
N VAL A 307 9.70 -14.50 -8.20
CA VAL A 307 11.17 -14.42 -8.14
C VAL A 307 11.63 -13.01 -7.75
N ALA A 308 12.08 -12.83 -6.52
CA ALA A 308 12.39 -11.51 -5.94
C ALA A 308 13.75 -10.92 -6.36
N ASN A 309 14.64 -11.69 -6.98
CA ASN A 309 15.97 -11.17 -7.36
C ASN A 309 15.86 -10.19 -8.54
N PRO A 310 16.30 -8.92 -8.43
CA PRO A 310 16.11 -7.93 -9.48
C PRO A 310 16.71 -8.30 -10.84
N ASN A 311 17.93 -8.85 -10.86
CA ASN A 311 18.59 -9.29 -12.09
C ASN A 311 17.82 -10.44 -12.75
N ALA A 312 17.28 -11.36 -11.95
CA ALA A 312 16.42 -12.42 -12.45
C ALA A 312 15.09 -11.87 -13.00
N GLN A 313 14.49 -10.88 -12.34
CA GLN A 313 13.28 -10.23 -12.85
C GLN A 313 13.50 -9.58 -14.21
N GLU A 314 14.64 -8.90 -14.42
CA GLU A 314 14.99 -8.34 -15.73
C GLU A 314 15.14 -9.41 -16.80
N GLN A 315 15.75 -10.55 -16.47
CA GLN A 315 15.86 -11.68 -17.40
C GLN A 315 14.50 -12.30 -17.72
N ILE A 316 13.63 -12.43 -16.72
CA ILE A 316 12.27 -12.94 -16.89
C ILE A 316 11.43 -11.99 -17.76
N LYS A 317 11.52 -10.67 -17.55
CA LYS A 317 10.88 -9.67 -18.42
C LYS A 317 11.33 -9.84 -19.89
N LYS A 318 12.64 -9.90 -20.13
CA LYS A 318 13.20 -10.16 -21.47
C LYS A 318 12.75 -11.49 -22.07
N TYR A 319 12.48 -12.48 -21.23
CA TYR A 319 11.95 -13.77 -21.68
C TYR A 319 10.49 -13.66 -22.13
N PHE A 320 9.64 -12.99 -21.35
CA PHE A 320 8.25 -12.70 -21.75
C PHE A 320 8.17 -11.83 -23.00
N ASP A 321 9.06 -10.84 -23.16
CA ASP A 321 9.13 -10.00 -24.36
C ASP A 321 9.34 -10.85 -25.62
N LYS A 322 10.21 -11.88 -25.55
CA LYS A 322 10.45 -12.81 -26.67
C LYS A 322 9.21 -13.66 -27.00
N LEU A 323 8.37 -13.91 -26.02
CA LEU A 323 7.10 -14.63 -26.19
C LEU A 323 5.94 -13.70 -26.59
N ASN A 324 6.20 -12.41 -26.82
CA ASN A 324 5.20 -11.37 -27.08
C ASN A 324 4.12 -11.28 -25.98
N GLN A 325 4.48 -11.61 -24.74
CA GLN A 325 3.59 -11.54 -23.58
C GLN A 325 3.67 -10.16 -22.92
N GLN A 326 2.53 -9.64 -22.47
CA GLN A 326 2.41 -8.30 -21.90
C GLN A 326 2.29 -8.34 -20.37
N ALA A 327 2.98 -7.43 -19.69
CA ALA A 327 2.82 -7.21 -18.25
C ALA A 327 1.37 -6.81 -17.93
N MET A 328 0.88 -7.23 -16.76
CA MET A 328 -0.48 -6.92 -16.27
C MET A 328 -1.60 -7.43 -17.20
N LYS A 329 -1.30 -8.47 -17.99
CA LYS A 329 -2.27 -9.16 -18.87
C LYS A 329 -1.93 -10.63 -19.04
N ASP A 330 -0.68 -10.90 -19.42
CA ASP A 330 -0.16 -12.25 -19.64
C ASP A 330 0.78 -12.66 -18.52
N TYR A 331 1.45 -11.71 -17.86
CA TYR A 331 2.23 -11.99 -16.65
C TYR A 331 2.16 -10.88 -15.60
N TYR A 332 2.31 -11.30 -14.33
CA TYR A 332 2.17 -10.47 -13.14
C TYR A 332 3.30 -10.77 -12.16
N PHE A 333 3.99 -9.74 -11.68
CA PHE A 333 5.05 -9.89 -10.68
C PHE A 333 4.49 -9.71 -9.28
N PHE A 334 4.76 -10.68 -8.39
CA PHE A 334 4.32 -10.70 -6.98
C PHE A 334 5.46 -10.35 -6.00
N CYS A 335 6.54 -9.71 -6.49
CA CYS A 335 7.77 -9.53 -5.74
C CYS A 335 8.71 -8.48 -6.31
#